data_AF-A0A9W6B4P9-F1
#
_entry.id   AF-A0A9W6B4P9-F1
#
_cell.length_a   1.000
_cell.length_b   1.000
_cell.length_c   1.000
_cell.angle_alpha   90.00
_cell.angle_beta   90.00
_cell.angle_gamma   90.00
#
_symmetry.space_group_name_H-M   'P 1'
#
loop_
_entity.id
_entity.type
_entity.pdbx_description
1 polymer ?
#
loop_
_entity_poly.entity_id
_entity_poly.type
_entity_poly.pdbx_seq_one_letter_code
_entity_poly.pdbx_strand_id
1 'polypeptide(L)'
;MFPTDSEFTTLYSLFIVFLGYLVFMTYKSKRKGYYKINLVIYLLYTALFIVKFTNPDNFKYGSSLVMLLIPGFVVGIHIGVLLLVWLVRLAVKGELW
;
A
#
# COMPACT_ATOMS: atom_id res chain seq x y z
N MET A 1 16.50 13.59 4.88
CA MET A 1 15.78 14.34 3.82
C MET A 1 14.88 13.35 3.13
N PHE A 2 13.59 13.64 2.93
CA PHE A 2 12.73 12.78 2.14
C PHE A 2 13.17 12.86 0.67
N PRO A 3 13.42 11.73 -0.01
CA PRO A 3 13.68 11.74 -1.44
C PRO A 3 12.51 12.35 -2.20
N THR A 4 12.79 13.29 -3.10
CA THR A 4 11.76 13.94 -3.92
C THR A 4 11.88 13.59 -5.41
N ASP A 5 12.76 12.63 -5.74
CA ASP A 5 12.89 12.12 -7.09
C ASP A 5 11.54 11.55 -7.57
N SER A 6 11.34 11.56 -8.89
CA SER A 6 10.04 11.25 -9.51
C SER A 6 9.52 9.85 -9.14
N GLU A 7 10.42 8.90 -8.96
CA GLU A 7 10.16 7.52 -8.61
C GLU A 7 9.62 7.41 -7.17
N PHE A 8 10.25 8.12 -6.23
CA PHE A 8 9.79 8.18 -4.84
C PHE A 8 8.48 8.96 -4.71
N THR A 9 8.32 10.04 -5.48
CA THR A 9 7.06 10.78 -5.53
C THR A 9 5.91 9.90 -6.05
N THR A 10 6.18 9.06 -7.05
CA THR A 10 5.22 8.08 -7.57
C THR A 10 4.86 7.05 -6.49
N LEU A 11 5.86 6.52 -5.78
CA LEU A 11 5.65 5.61 -4.66
C LEU A 11 4.78 6.24 -3.57
N TYR A 12 5.06 7.47 -3.15
CA TYR A 12 4.28 8.17 -2.13
C TYR A 12 2.84 8.40 -2.57
N SER A 13 2.64 8.76 -3.84
CA SER A 13 1.32 8.93 -4.44
C SER A 13 0.52 7.63 -4.39
N LEU A 14 1.15 6.49 -4.71
CA LEU A 14 0.53 5.17 -4.61
C LEU A 14 0.10 4.85 -3.18
N PHE A 15 0.97 5.13 -2.20
CA PHE A 15 0.62 4.99 -0.79
C PHE A 15 -0.62 5.84 -0.45
N ILE A 16 -0.61 7.13 -0.76
CA ILE A 16 -1.71 8.05 -0.43
C ILE A 16 -3.03 7.61 -1.08
N VAL A 17 -3.01 7.26 -2.36
CA VAL A 17 -4.20 6.78 -3.09
C VAL A 17 -4.75 5.51 -2.45
N PHE A 18 -3.88 4.56 -2.13
CA PHE A 18 -4.30 3.29 -1.54
C PHE A 18 -4.82 3.47 -0.09
N LEU A 19 -4.23 4.38 0.68
CA LEU A 19 -4.76 4.80 1.98
C LEU A 19 -6.17 5.38 1.84
N GLY A 20 -6.37 6.31 0.90
CA GLY A 20 -7.68 6.90 0.62
C GLY A 20 -8.73 5.85 0.25
N TYR A 21 -8.34 4.87 -0.58
CA TYR A 21 -9.19 3.72 -0.91
C TYR A 21 -9.58 2.89 0.33
N LEU A 22 -8.62 2.52 1.19
CA LEU A 22 -8.88 1.70 2.37
C LEU A 22 -9.76 2.44 3.40
N VAL A 23 -9.51 3.74 3.59
CA VAL A 23 -10.33 4.60 4.45
C VAL A 23 -11.77 4.67 3.90
N PHE A 24 -11.93 4.97 2.62
CA PHE A 24 -13.25 5.03 1.97
C PHE A 24 -14.03 3.71 2.09
N MET A 25 -13.38 2.58 1.78
CA MET A 25 -14.01 1.27 1.85
C MET A 25 -14.33 0.84 3.29
N THR A 26 -13.55 1.29 4.27
CA THR A 26 -13.85 1.07 5.69
C THR A 26 -15.17 1.72 6.10
N TYR A 27 -15.51 2.89 5.56
CA TYR A 27 -16.78 3.58 5.85
C TYR A 27 -17.95 3.03 5.02
N LYS A 28 -17.75 2.83 3.71
CA LYS A 28 -18.84 2.51 2.76
C LYS A 28 -19.17 1.02 2.65
N SER A 29 -18.21 0.13 2.83
CA SER A 29 -18.42 -1.30 2.56
C SER A 29 -19.33 -1.97 3.58
N LYS A 30 -20.12 -2.96 3.16
CA LYS A 30 -20.80 -3.90 4.08
C LYS A 30 -19.80 -4.75 4.88
N ARG A 31 -18.54 -4.86 4.42
CA ARG A 31 -17.47 -5.65 5.04
C ARG A 31 -16.45 -4.77 5.78
N LYS A 32 -16.93 -3.84 6.60
CA LYS A 32 -16.08 -2.85 7.30
C LYS A 32 -14.94 -3.51 8.09
N GLY A 33 -15.20 -4.61 8.79
CA GLY A 33 -14.17 -5.33 9.57
C GLY A 33 -12.99 -5.80 8.73
N TYR A 34 -13.25 -6.33 7.53
CA TYR A 34 -12.20 -6.73 6.59
C TYR A 34 -11.32 -5.53 6.18
N TYR A 35 -11.94 -4.42 5.77
CA TYR A 35 -11.19 -3.22 5.37
C TYR A 35 -10.47 -2.54 6.54
N LYS A 36 -11.01 -2.59 7.77
CA LYS A 36 -10.32 -2.12 8.98
C LYS A 36 -9.03 -2.89 9.23
N ILE A 37 -9.05 -4.22 9.11
CA ILE A 37 -7.84 -5.03 9.31
C ILE A 37 -6.79 -4.68 8.25
N ASN A 38 -7.18 -4.58 6.98
CA ASN A 38 -6.26 -4.19 5.90
C ASN A 38 -5.71 -2.78 6.12
N LEU A 39 -6.54 -1.83 6.59
CA LEU A 39 -6.12 -0.48 6.95
C LEU A 39 -5.11 -0.48 8.10
N VAL A 40 -5.31 -1.28 9.15
CA VAL A 40 -4.35 -1.40 10.26
C VAL A 40 -3.02 -1.97 9.77
N ILE A 41 -3.06 -3.07 8.99
CA ILE A 41 -1.84 -3.66 8.40
C ILE A 41 -1.12 -2.63 7.52
N TYR A 42 -1.88 -1.91 6.69
CA TYR A 42 -1.39 -0.83 5.84
C TYR A 42 -0.65 0.25 6.64
N LEU A 43 -1.25 0.75 7.71
CA LEU A 43 -0.67 1.79 8.55
C LEU A 43 0.59 1.31 9.27
N LEU A 44 0.62 0.06 9.73
CA LEU A 44 1.78 -0.50 10.43
C LEU A 44 3.03 -0.51 9.53
N TYR A 45 2.96 -1.09 8.33
CA TYR A 45 4.14 -1.09 7.46
C TYR A 45 4.44 0.30 6.90
N THR A 46 3.42 1.15 6.68
CA THR A 46 3.65 2.53 6.21
C THR A 46 4.43 3.32 7.25
N ALA A 47 4.08 3.20 8.53
CA ALA A 47 4.84 3.81 9.62
C ALA A 47 6.29 3.31 9.64
N LEU A 48 6.52 2.01 9.44
CA LEU A 48 7.88 1.46 9.34
C LEU A 48 8.66 2.06 8.16
N PHE A 49 8.04 2.21 6.99
CA PHE A 49 8.71 2.82 5.84
C PHE A 49 8.96 4.31 6.03
N ILE A 50 8.05 5.05 6.66
CA ILE A 50 8.29 6.45 7.04
C ILE A 50 9.53 6.55 7.92
N VAL A 51 9.65 5.73 8.96
CA VAL A 51 10.84 5.69 9.83
C VAL A 51 12.10 5.43 9.00
N LYS A 52 12.06 4.46 8.08
CA LYS A 52 13.21 4.19 7.19
C LYS A 52 13.53 5.37 6.27
N PHE A 53 12.53 6.05 5.70
CA PHE A 53 12.72 7.20 4.80
C PHE A 53 13.25 8.44 5.50
N THR A 54 12.99 8.60 6.79
CA THR A 54 13.54 9.72 7.56
C THR A 54 15.05 9.62 7.80
N ASN A 55 15.61 8.41 7.79
CA ASN A 55 17.04 8.21 8.01
C ASN A 55 17.84 8.32 6.69
N PRO A 56 18.68 9.36 6.52
CA PRO A 56 19.47 9.56 5.31
C PRO A 56 20.52 8.46 5.06
N ASP A 57 20.96 7.74 6.10
CA ASP A 57 21.95 6.66 5.94
C ASP A 57 21.40 5.50 5.10
N ASN A 58 20.08 5.30 5.09
CA ASN A 58 19.43 4.28 4.28
C ASN A 58 19.47 4.56 2.76
N PHE A 59 19.90 5.75 2.36
CA PHE A 59 20.03 6.15 0.95
C PHE A 59 21.49 6.22 0.50
N LYS A 60 22.46 5.97 1.39
CA LYS A 60 23.88 5.94 1.05
C LYS A 60 24.22 4.67 0.27
N TYR A 61 25.33 4.73 -0.46
CA TYR A 61 25.93 3.59 -1.17
C TYR A 61 25.02 2.91 -2.20
N GLY A 62 24.12 3.67 -2.85
CA GLY A 62 23.20 3.13 -3.86
C GLY A 62 21.99 2.36 -3.29
N SER A 63 21.80 2.40 -1.97
CA SER A 63 20.68 1.74 -1.29
C SER A 63 19.31 2.35 -1.60
N SER A 64 19.27 3.50 -2.29
CA SER A 64 18.03 4.16 -2.73
C SER A 64 17.11 3.23 -3.52
N LEU A 65 17.66 2.35 -4.37
CA LEU A 65 16.83 1.39 -5.12
C LEU A 65 16.10 0.42 -4.19
N VAL A 66 16.77 -0.06 -3.14
CA VAL A 66 16.15 -0.96 -2.14
C VAL A 66 15.05 -0.22 -1.36
N MET A 67 15.31 1.05 -1.03
CA MET A 67 14.35 1.93 -0.38
C MET A 67 13.15 2.27 -1.26
N LEU A 68 13.25 2.15 -2.57
CA LEU A 68 12.13 2.31 -3.50
C LEU A 68 11.37 0.99 -3.72
N LEU A 69 12.10 -0.08 -4.01
CA LEU A 69 11.52 -1.35 -4.45
C LEU A 69 10.81 -2.11 -3.33
N ILE A 70 11.39 -2.18 -2.12
CA ILE A 70 10.76 -2.93 -1.03
C ILE A 70 9.38 -2.35 -0.68
N PRO A 71 9.23 -1.03 -0.44
CA PRO A 71 7.92 -0.48 -0.13
C PRO A 71 6.94 -0.59 -1.30
N GLY A 72 7.41 -0.40 -2.53
CA GLY A 72 6.59 -0.55 -3.74
C GLY A 72 6.07 -1.98 -3.91
N PHE A 73 6.93 -2.96 -3.70
CA PHE A 73 6.57 -4.38 -3.74
C PHE A 73 5.58 -4.77 -2.65
N VAL A 74 5.79 -4.30 -1.41
CA VAL A 74 4.88 -4.59 -0.29
C VAL A 74 3.48 -4.01 -0.54
N VAL A 75 3.38 -2.76 -0.99
CA VAL A 75 2.09 -2.17 -1.39
C VAL A 75 1.50 -2.90 -2.59
N GLY A 76 2.31 -3.24 -3.59
CA GLY A 76 1.87 -3.97 -4.78
C GLY A 76 1.27 -5.33 -4.45
N ILE A 77 1.91 -6.10 -3.55
CA ILE A 77 1.37 -7.37 -3.05
C ILE A 77 0.05 -7.13 -2.33
N HIS A 78 -0.03 -6.14 -1.45
CA HIS A 78 -1.26 -5.89 -0.68
C HIS A 78 -2.43 -5.56 -1.61
N ILE A 79 -2.21 -4.70 -2.61
CA ILE A 79 -3.20 -4.40 -3.64
C ILE A 79 -3.56 -5.67 -4.44
N GLY A 80 -2.56 -6.44 -4.86
CA GLY A 80 -2.74 -7.68 -5.62
C GLY A 80 -3.57 -8.72 -4.86
N VAL A 81 -3.33 -8.91 -3.57
CA VAL A 81 -4.11 -9.81 -2.72
C VAL A 81 -5.55 -9.33 -2.60
N LEU A 82 -5.79 -8.03 -2.41
CA LEU A 82 -7.15 -7.48 -2.36
C LEU A 82 -7.90 -7.68 -3.67
N LEU A 83 -7.24 -7.41 -4.80
CA LEU A 83 -7.81 -7.63 -6.14
C LEU A 83 -8.11 -9.11 -6.38
N LEU A 84 -7.19 -10.01 -6.02
CA LEU A 84 -7.40 -11.45 -6.16
C LEU A 84 -8.60 -11.92 -5.33
N VAL A 85 -8.69 -11.51 -4.06
CA VAL A 85 -9.83 -11.83 -3.21
C VAL A 85 -11.13 -11.29 -3.79
N TRP A 86 -11.11 -10.10 -4.39
CA TRP A 86 -12.27 -9.53 -5.06
C TRP A 86 -12.67 -10.33 -6.31
N LEU A 87 -11.72 -10.68 -7.19
CA LEU A 87 -11.94 -11.49 -8.39
C LEU A 87 -12.47 -12.88 -8.08
N VAL A 88 -11.87 -13.59 -7.13
CA VAL A 88 -12.33 -14.93 -6.69
C VAL A 88 -13.76 -14.84 -6.18
N ARG A 89 -14.11 -13.79 -5.44
CA ARG A 89 -15.47 -13.60 -4.93
C ARG A 89 -16.47 -13.32 -6.04
N LEU A 90 -16.10 -12.56 -7.06
CA LEU A 90 -16.94 -12.35 -8.24
C LEU A 90 -17.18 -13.69 -8.96
N ALA A 91 -16.13 -14.45 -9.21
CA ALA A 91 -16.22 -15.75 -9.88
C ALA A 91 -17.09 -16.76 -9.11
N VAL A 92 -16.97 -16.82 -7.78
CA VAL A 92 -17.74 -17.75 -6.93
C VAL A 92 -19.20 -17.34 -6.77
N LYS A 93 -19.51 -16.05 -6.74
CA LYS A 93 -20.88 -15.57 -6.52
C LYS A 93 -21.74 -15.53 -7.79
N GLY A 94 -21.16 -15.74 -8.96
CA GLY A 94 -21.89 -15.62 -10.22
C GLY A 94 -22.44 -14.21 -10.50
N GLU A 95 -21.98 -13.19 -9.77
CA GLU A 95 -22.30 -11.77 -10.01
C GLU A 95 -21.42 -11.25 -11.17
N LEU A 96 -21.54 -11.89 -12.33
CA LEU A 96 -21.26 -11.28 -13.62
C LEU A 96 -22.62 -10.78 -14.11
N TRP A 97 -22.88 -9.49 -13.82
CA TRP A 97 -24.10 -8.72 -14.11
C TRP A 97 -25.23 -8.86 -13.09
#